data_AF-A0A959RR47-F1
#
_entry.id   AF-A0A959RR47-F1
#
_cell.length_a   1.000
_cell.length_b   1.000
_cell.length_c   1.000
_cell.angle_alpha   90.00
_cell.angle_beta   90.00
_cell.angle_gamma   90.00
#
_symmetry.space_group_name_H-M   'P 1'
#
loop_
_entity.id
_entity.type
_entity.pdbx_description
1 polymer ?
#
loop_
_entity_poly.entity_id
_entity_poly.type
_entity_poly.pdbx_seq_one_letter_code
_entity_poly.pdbx_strand_id
1 'polypeptide(L)' 'KQTIKNIDLAQKMTEQAVYIYNNLRTHFSLDLRKPAEVHLNPNIKYKSYRKNNVNLPELTI' A
#
# COMPACT_ATOMS: atom_id res chain seq x y z
N LYS A 1 -22.79 -8.97 9.54
CA LYS A 1 -21.32 -9.05 9.31
C LYS A 1 -21.04 -10.34 8.57
N GLN A 2 -20.43 -10.29 7.38
CA GLN A 2 -20.01 -11.49 6.67
C GLN A 2 -18.64 -11.91 7.20
N THR A 3 -18.51 -13.17 7.63
CA THR A 3 -17.29 -13.69 8.25
C THR A 3 -16.96 -15.05 7.66
N ILE A 4 -15.72 -15.25 7.24
CA ILE A 4 -15.23 -16.56 6.82
C ILE A 4 -15.05 -17.40 8.08
N LYS A 5 -15.77 -18.52 8.17
CA LYS A 5 -15.76 -19.38 9.38
C LYS A 5 -14.49 -20.22 9.51
N ASN A 6 -13.78 -20.48 8.41
CA ASN A 6 -12.54 -21.25 8.39
C ASN A 6 -11.32 -20.31 8.38
N ILE A 7 -10.51 -20.40 9.43
CA ILE A 7 -9.34 -19.54 9.63
C ILE A 7 -8.23 -19.83 8.61
N ASP A 8 -7.95 -21.10 8.30
CA ASP A 8 -6.91 -21.49 7.33
C ASP A 8 -7.23 -20.95 5.93
N LEU A 9 -8.50 -21.06 5.53
CA LEU A 9 -8.96 -20.48 4.27
C LEU A 9 -8.83 -18.95 4.27
N ALA A 10 -9.26 -18.29 5.37
CA ALA A 10 -9.19 -16.85 5.49
C ALA A 10 -7.74 -16.34 5.42
N GLN A 11 -6.81 -17.06 6.03
CA GLN A 11 -5.39 -16.74 5.98
C GLN A 11 -4.84 -16.84 4.55
N LYS A 12 -5.08 -17.96 3.85
CA LYS A 12 -4.66 -18.14 2.45
C LYS A 12 -5.20 -17.05 1.53
N MET A 13 -6.49 -16.73 1.67
CA MET A 13 -7.10 -15.63 0.90
C MET A 13 -6.44 -14.29 1.19
N THR A 14 -6.12 -14.03 2.46
CA THR A 14 -5.48 -12.77 2.88
C THR A 14 -4.06 -12.67 2.34
N GLU A 15 -3.27 -13.75 2.43
CA GLU A 15 -1.92 -13.81 1.87
C GLU A 15 -1.91 -13.53 0.36
N GLN A 16 -2.83 -14.16 -0.38
CA GLN A 16 -3.00 -13.91 -1.82
C GLN A 16 -3.40 -12.46 -2.10
N ALA A 17 -4.34 -11.90 -1.34
CA ALA A 17 -4.77 -10.51 -1.51
C ALA A 17 -3.63 -9.51 -1.27
N VAL A 18 -2.84 -9.72 -0.21
CA VAL A 18 -1.66 -8.91 0.11
C VAL A 18 -0.62 -9.00 -1.01
N TYR A 19 -0.36 -10.21 -1.51
CA TYR A 19 0.56 -10.41 -2.62
C TYR A 19 0.12 -9.66 -3.88
N ILE A 20 -1.15 -9.78 -4.27
CA ILE A 20 -1.69 -9.09 -5.44
C ILE A 20 -1.58 -7.57 -5.27
N TYR A 21 -1.95 -7.03 -4.10
CA TYR A 21 -1.91 -5.60 -3.82
C TYR A 21 -0.49 -5.02 -3.96
N ASN A 22 0.51 -5.72 -3.43
CA ASN A 22 1.89 -5.25 -3.36
C ASN A 22 2.68 -5.48 -4.65
N ASN A 23 2.45 -6.61 -5.34
CA ASN A 23 3.33 -7.10 -6.40
C ASN A 23 2.72 -7.14 -7.79
N LEU A 24 1.38 -7.09 -7.93
CA LEU A 24 0.71 -7.20 -9.24
C LEU A 24 -0.14 -5.97 -9.58
N ARG A 25 -0.82 -5.38 -8.59
CA ARG A 25 -1.74 -4.26 -8.80
C ARG A 25 -0.99 -2.92 -8.88
N THR A 26 -1.28 -2.16 -9.91
CA THR A 26 -0.82 -0.77 -10.08
C THR A 26 -1.69 0.22 -9.32
N HIS A 27 -1.09 1.27 -8.78
CA HIS A 27 -1.80 2.26 -7.95
C HIS A 27 -1.70 3.66 -8.56
N PHE A 28 -2.85 4.33 -8.73
CA PHE A 28 -2.89 5.70 -9.27
C PHE A 28 -2.15 6.72 -8.41
N SER A 29 -2.17 6.57 -7.09
CA SER A 29 -1.43 7.44 -6.18
C SER A 29 0.10 7.35 -6.36
N LEU A 30 0.57 6.23 -6.92
CA LEU A 30 1.97 5.91 -7.19
C LEU A 30 2.33 6.03 -8.67
N ASP A 31 1.56 6.81 -9.45
CA ASP A 31 1.75 7.00 -10.88
C ASP A 31 1.76 5.67 -11.65
N LEU A 32 0.79 4.80 -11.33
CA LEU A 32 0.62 3.44 -11.87
C LEU A 32 1.75 2.46 -11.56
N ARG A 33 2.62 2.76 -10.59
CA ARG A 33 3.60 1.78 -10.07
C ARG A 33 3.00 0.86 -9.02
N LYS A 34 3.75 -0.21 -8.75
CA LYS A 34 3.41 -1.18 -7.70
C LYS A 34 4.08 -0.79 -6.38
N PRO A 35 3.45 -1.05 -5.22
CA PRO A 35 4.01 -0.69 -3.92
C PRO A 35 5.40 -1.29 -3.69
N ALA A 36 5.62 -2.55 -4.06
CA ALA A 36 6.91 -3.20 -3.92
C ALA A 36 8.04 -2.49 -4.68
N GLU A 37 7.76 -1.95 -5.87
CA GLU A 37 8.75 -1.23 -6.69
C GLU A 37 9.15 0.10 -6.05
N VAL A 38 8.18 0.79 -5.45
CA VAL A 38 8.39 2.08 -4.77
C VAL A 38 9.18 1.90 -3.48
N HIS A 39 8.92 0.81 -2.74
CA HIS A 39 9.68 0.52 -1.51
C HIS A 39 11.15 0.23 -1.79
N LEU A 40 11.47 -0.41 -2.92
CA LEU A 40 12.86 -0.67 -3.32
C LEU A 40 13.58 0.58 -3.80
N ASN A 41 12.87 1.48 -4.48
CA ASN A 41 13.41 2.73 -5.01
C ASN A 41 12.49 3.90 -4.66
N PRO A 42 12.59 4.46 -3.44
CA PRO A 42 11.72 5.50 -2.93
C PRO A 42 12.03 6.87 -3.56
N ASN A 43 11.84 6.98 -4.87
CA ASN A 43 12.00 8.20 -5.65
C ASN A 43 10.68 8.98 -5.76
N ILE A 44 9.78 8.81 -4.78
CA ILE A 44 8.47 9.49 -4.75
C ILE A 44 8.49 10.54 -3.65
N LYS A 45 8.14 11.77 -4.01
CA LYS A 45 7.90 12.82 -3.03
C LYS A 45 6.69 12.47 -2.15
N TYR A 46 6.88 12.53 -0.84
CA TYR A 46 5.79 12.33 0.12
C TYR A 46 4.63 13.30 -0.15
N LYS A 47 3.40 12.76 -0.26
CA LYS A 47 2.17 13.54 -0.46
C LYS A 47 1.34 13.53 0.83
N SER A 48 1.01 14.71 1.34
CA SER A 48 0.09 14.88 2.48
C SER A 48 -1.30 15.20 1.97
N TYR A 49 -2.31 14.45 2.44
CA TYR A 49 -3.72 14.68 2.14
C TYR A 49 -4.47 15.36 3.31
N ARG A 50 -3.74 15.98 4.24
CA ARG A 50 -4.33 16.67 5.39
C ARG A 50 -5.16 17.87 4.90
N LYS A 51 -6.31 18.09 5.53
CA LYS A 51 -7.20 19.22 5.21
C LYS A 51 -6.54 20.59 5.47
N ASN A 52 -5.70 20.68 6.50
CA ASN A 52 -5.00 21.90 6.88
C ASN A 52 -3.53 21.80 6.48
N ASN A 53 -3.01 22.86 5.87
CA ASN A 53 -1.61 22.94 5.49
C ASN A 53 -0.73 23.07 6.73
N VAL A 54 0.17 22.11 6.91
CA VAL A 54 1.19 22.09 7.96
C VAL A 54 2.56 21.88 7.31
N ASN A 55 3.58 22.56 7.81
CA ASN A 55 4.94 22.34 7.34
C ASN A 55 5.41 20.96 7.84
N LEU A 56 5.58 20.01 6.91
CA LEU A 56 5.96 18.64 7.20
C LEU A 56 7.43 18.47 6.82
N PRO A 57 8.31 18.11 7.78
CA PRO A 57 9.68 17.76 7.45
C PRO A 57 9.69 16.50 6.56
N GLU A 58 10.61 16.47 5.59
CA GLU A 58 10.81 15.27 4.78
C GLU A 58 11.36 14.14 5.67
N LEU A 59 10.83 12.93 5.47
CA LEU A 59 11.32 11.74 6.16
C LEU A 59 12.68 11.38 5.56
N THR A 60 13.72 11.44 6.38
CA THR A 60 15.03 10.88 6.06
C THR A 60 15.04 9.40 6.46
N ILE A 61 15.52 8.54 5.57
CA ILE A 61 15.72 7.10 5.80
C ILE A 61 17.18 6.89 6.20
#